data_AF-A0A0C3CQG5-F1
#
_entry.id   AF-A0A0C3CQG5-F1
#
_cell.length_a   1.000
_cell.length_b   1.000
_cell.length_c   1.000
_cell.angle_alpha   90.00
_cell.angle_beta   90.00
_cell.angle_gamma   90.00
#
_symmetry.space_group_name_H-M   'P 1'
#
loop_
_entity.id
_entity.type
_entity.pdbx_description
1 polymer ?
#
loop_
_entity_poly.entity_id
_entity_poly.type
_entity_poly.pdbx_seq_one_letter_code
_entity_poly.pdbx_strand_id
1 'polypeptide(L)'
;MWAAQRQVSRPLFGRLAGVHSATTRSTSSGSNPYPYPTHTNPNPYQIFHLPHNASQAEVKRRYIDLVRIYHPDSPVSRALPPEVTDGRFQAITKAYDALRGKTPMTPEGIQSTSDAQSPTLAVWRARQARRLDLDAGGDDRWKDRVILFGVIFTIAGFIVQTMLTRREALEEMQRKASHATQNTRTRHAQRTEDWALAASESDETRKKS
;
A
#
# COMPACT_ATOMS: atom_id res chain seq x y z
N MET A 1 30.95 -40.44 -48.14
CA MET A 1 32.25 -40.23 -47.46
C MET A 1 32.08 -40.64 -46.00
N TRP A 2 32.86 -41.66 -45.60
CA TRP A 2 33.24 -42.15 -44.25
C TRP A 2 32.21 -42.16 -43.10
N ALA A 3 31.78 -43.34 -42.62
CA ALA A 3 32.46 -44.31 -41.71
C ALA A 3 32.08 -44.04 -40.23
N ALA A 4 31.25 -44.89 -39.63
CA ALA A 4 31.63 -46.06 -38.81
C ALA A 4 31.97 -45.66 -37.35
N GLN A 5 31.10 -45.95 -36.38
CA GLN A 5 31.02 -47.21 -35.64
C GLN A 5 31.83 -47.16 -34.34
N ARG A 6 31.15 -47.32 -33.20
CA ARG A 6 31.29 -48.49 -32.30
C ARG A 6 30.37 -48.37 -31.08
N GLN A 7 29.58 -49.42 -30.90
CA GLN A 7 28.95 -49.81 -29.65
C GLN A 7 30.03 -50.13 -28.61
N VAL A 8 29.74 -49.87 -27.33
CA VAL A 8 30.12 -50.80 -26.25
C VAL A 8 28.96 -50.92 -25.27
N SER A 9 28.68 -52.18 -24.94
CA SER A 9 27.57 -52.69 -24.16
C SER A 9 27.67 -52.42 -22.65
N ARG A 10 26.48 -52.35 -22.03
CA ARG A 10 26.09 -52.55 -20.62
C ARG A 10 26.80 -53.77 -19.98
N PRO A 11 26.97 -53.92 -18.63
CA PRO A 11 25.83 -54.06 -17.69
C PRO A 11 25.99 -53.65 -16.19
N LEU A 12 24.82 -53.53 -15.56
CA LEU A 12 24.39 -53.89 -14.19
C LEU A 12 25.39 -53.77 -13.03
N PHE A 13 25.05 -52.97 -12.00
CA PHE A 13 24.91 -53.39 -10.59
C PHE A 13 24.48 -52.19 -9.72
N GLY A 14 23.68 -52.45 -8.68
CA GLY A 14 23.71 -51.61 -7.46
C GLY A 14 22.51 -50.70 -7.20
N ARG A 15 21.33 -51.29 -6.99
CA ARG A 15 20.26 -50.75 -6.12
C ARG A 15 20.86 -50.46 -4.73
N LEU A 16 20.57 -49.30 -4.14
CA LEU A 16 20.21 -49.15 -2.72
C LEU A 16 19.76 -47.70 -2.40
N ALA A 17 18.79 -47.62 -1.47
CA ALA A 17 18.32 -46.46 -0.73
C ALA A 17 17.53 -45.38 -1.50
N GLY A 18 16.25 -45.69 -1.72
CA GLY A 18 15.23 -44.66 -1.84
C GLY A 18 15.13 -43.85 -0.56
N VAL A 19 15.53 -42.58 -0.63
CA VAL A 19 14.88 -41.56 0.18
C VAL A 19 13.65 -41.16 -0.61
N HIS A 20 12.53 -41.78 -0.27
CA HIS A 20 11.24 -41.30 -0.68
C HIS A 20 11.12 -39.88 -0.12
N SER A 21 11.35 -38.88 -0.97
CA SER A 21 10.70 -37.58 -0.79
C SER A 21 9.23 -37.90 -0.61
N ALA A 22 8.77 -37.81 0.63
CA ALA A 22 7.36 -37.85 0.96
C ALA A 22 6.74 -36.58 0.36
N THR A 23 6.55 -36.58 -0.96
CA THR A 23 5.49 -35.85 -1.60
C THR A 23 4.23 -36.46 -1.01
N THR A 24 3.76 -35.86 0.08
CA THR A 24 2.42 -36.06 0.58
C THR A 24 1.51 -35.83 -0.62
N ARG A 25 1.00 -36.95 -1.17
CA ARG A 25 -0.04 -36.90 -2.20
C ARG A 25 -1.22 -36.21 -1.53
N SER A 26 -1.44 -34.95 -1.88
CA SER A 26 -2.66 -34.23 -1.56
C SER A 26 -3.80 -34.99 -2.21
N THR A 27 -4.54 -35.74 -1.39
CA THR A 27 -5.79 -36.36 -1.79
C THR A 27 -6.74 -35.23 -2.12
N SER A 28 -7.14 -35.18 -3.39
CA SER A 28 -8.14 -34.26 -3.93
C SER A 28 -9.48 -34.45 -3.23
N SER A 29 -9.73 -33.60 -2.24
CA SER A 29 -11.07 -33.03 -2.01
C SER A 29 -10.92 -31.53 -2.31
N GLY A 30 -11.99 -30.80 -2.59
CA GLY A 30 -11.94 -29.32 -2.77
C GLY A 30 -11.56 -28.55 -1.50
N SER A 31 -10.73 -29.15 -0.64
CA SER A 31 -10.30 -28.76 0.69
C SER A 31 -9.01 -27.95 0.61
N ASN A 32 -8.95 -26.95 1.48
CA ASN A 32 -7.79 -26.11 1.71
C ASN A 32 -6.45 -26.92 1.70
N PRO A 33 -5.49 -26.59 0.82
CA PRO A 33 -4.23 -27.33 0.70
C PRO A 33 -3.32 -27.22 1.92
N TYR A 34 -3.57 -26.25 2.81
CA TYR A 34 -2.79 -25.98 4.02
C TYR A 34 -3.75 -25.85 5.23
N PRO A 35 -4.25 -26.97 5.77
CA PRO A 35 -5.14 -26.95 6.92
C PRO A 35 -4.44 -26.39 8.16
N TYR A 36 -5.17 -25.64 8.98
CA TYR A 36 -4.61 -25.03 10.18
C TYR A 36 -4.38 -26.11 11.26
N PRO A 37 -3.25 -26.09 11.99
CA PRO A 37 -2.97 -27.07 13.04
C PRO A 37 -4.06 -27.10 14.13
N THR A 38 -4.45 -28.28 14.59
CA THR A 38 -5.54 -28.45 15.58
C THR A 38 -5.10 -28.33 17.04
N HIS A 39 -3.80 -28.28 17.31
CA HIS A 39 -3.27 -28.21 18.67
C HIS A 39 -3.13 -26.77 19.17
N THR A 40 -3.19 -26.59 20.49
CA THR A 40 -3.32 -25.29 21.17
C THR A 40 -2.14 -24.33 20.96
N ASN A 41 -0.93 -24.85 20.75
CA ASN A 41 0.29 -24.03 20.58
C ASN A 41 1.12 -24.51 19.38
N PRO A 42 0.77 -24.13 18.15
CA PRO A 42 1.51 -24.53 16.97
C PRO A 42 2.81 -23.75 16.80
N ASN A 43 3.89 -24.50 16.51
CA ASN A 43 5.18 -23.92 16.19
C ASN A 43 5.06 -23.15 14.84
N PRO A 44 5.70 -21.98 14.68
CA PRO A 44 5.74 -21.27 13.40
C PRO A 44 6.04 -22.15 12.18
N TYR A 45 6.98 -23.09 12.28
CA TYR A 45 7.30 -24.00 11.18
C TYR A 45 6.15 -24.96 10.85
N GLN A 46 5.38 -25.39 11.86
CA GLN A 46 4.21 -26.27 11.69
C GLN A 46 3.05 -25.52 11.05
N ILE A 47 2.78 -24.27 11.44
CA ILE A 47 1.76 -23.40 10.82
C ILE A 47 2.07 -23.24 9.32
N PHE A 48 3.33 -23.03 8.99
CA PHE A 48 3.79 -22.83 7.62
C PHE A 48 3.92 -24.14 6.83
N HIS A 49 3.82 -25.31 7.47
CA HIS A 49 4.07 -26.59 6.82
C HIS A 49 5.43 -26.60 6.11
N LEU A 50 6.44 -26.02 6.77
CA LEU A 50 7.80 -25.89 6.28
C LEU A 50 8.77 -26.61 7.22
N PRO A 51 9.86 -27.19 6.70
CA PRO A 51 10.89 -27.75 7.56
C PRO A 51 11.65 -26.64 8.31
N HIS A 52 12.31 -27.00 9.41
CA HIS A 52 13.06 -26.04 10.24
C HIS A 52 14.21 -25.34 9.50
N ASN A 53 14.71 -25.94 8.41
CA ASN A 53 15.76 -25.39 7.56
C ASN A 53 15.22 -24.60 6.35
N ALA A 54 13.93 -24.25 6.33
CA ALA A 54 13.33 -23.50 5.23
C ALA A 54 13.96 -22.11 5.07
N SER A 55 14.14 -21.71 3.81
CA SER A 55 14.67 -20.40 3.47
C SER A 55 13.65 -19.29 3.71
N GLN A 56 14.13 -18.06 3.90
CA GLN A 56 13.26 -16.88 4.06
C GLN A 56 12.35 -16.64 2.84
N ALA A 57 12.82 -17.01 1.64
CA ALA A 57 12.03 -16.93 0.42
C ALA A 57 10.83 -17.89 0.45
N GLU A 58 11.02 -19.11 0.96
CA GLU A 58 9.96 -20.11 1.11
C GLU A 58 8.97 -19.71 2.20
N VAL A 59 9.46 -19.19 3.33
CA VAL A 59 8.61 -18.62 4.39
C VAL A 59 7.72 -17.52 3.82
N LYS A 60 8.28 -16.59 3.05
CA LYS A 60 7.50 -15.51 2.40
C LYS A 60 6.49 -16.07 1.39
N ARG A 61 6.88 -17.05 0.57
CA ARG A 61 5.96 -17.66 -0.41
C ARG A 61 4.76 -18.29 0.31
N ARG A 62 5.05 -19.09 1.35
CA ARG A 62 4.02 -19.76 2.12
C ARG A 62 3.13 -18.80 2.90
N TYR A 63 3.69 -17.71 3.43
CA TYR A 63 2.93 -16.64 4.06
C TYR A 63 1.85 -16.10 3.10
N ILE A 64 2.23 -15.80 1.85
CA ILE A 64 1.30 -15.29 0.84
C ILE A 64 0.18 -16.31 0.56
N ASP A 65 0.51 -17.60 0.44
CA ASP A 65 -0.48 -18.66 0.23
C ASP A 65 -1.47 -18.76 1.40
N LEU A 66 -0.96 -18.79 2.65
CA LEU A 66 -1.78 -18.89 3.85
C LEU A 66 -2.66 -17.66 4.06
N VAL A 67 -2.14 -16.47 3.83
CA VAL A 67 -2.92 -15.22 3.92
C VAL A 67 -4.05 -15.23 2.91
N ARG A 68 -3.82 -15.69 1.67
CA ARG A 68 -4.88 -15.79 0.67
C ARG A 68 -6.02 -16.74 1.10
N ILE A 69 -5.67 -17.83 1.78
CA ILE A 69 -6.62 -18.83 2.23
C ILE A 69 -7.38 -18.37 3.49
N TYR A 70 -6.68 -17.79 4.47
CA TYR A 70 -7.21 -17.43 5.79
C TYR A 70 -7.47 -15.92 5.95
N HIS A 71 -7.50 -15.15 4.87
CA HIS A 71 -7.92 -13.74 4.93
C HIS A 71 -9.35 -13.65 5.49
N PRO A 72 -9.70 -12.67 6.33
CA PRO A 72 -11.06 -12.54 6.86
C PRO A 72 -12.14 -12.47 5.74
N ASP A 73 -11.81 -11.88 4.59
CA ASP A 73 -12.71 -11.85 3.43
C ASP A 73 -12.72 -13.13 2.56
N SER A 74 -11.92 -14.16 2.89
CA SER A 74 -11.85 -15.37 2.08
C SER A 74 -13.11 -16.23 2.21
N PRO A 75 -13.44 -17.06 1.19
CA PRO A 75 -14.56 -17.99 1.27
C PRO A 75 -14.46 -18.98 2.44
N VAL A 76 -13.24 -19.36 2.84
CA VAL A 76 -12.97 -20.28 3.95
C VAL A 76 -13.29 -19.62 5.29
N SER A 77 -12.96 -18.34 5.42
CA SER A 77 -13.17 -17.54 6.63
C SER A 77 -14.64 -17.21 6.87
N ARG A 78 -15.42 -16.99 5.81
CA ARG A 78 -16.88 -16.75 5.89
C ARG A 78 -17.67 -17.96 6.40
N ALA A 79 -17.13 -19.16 6.27
CA ALA A 79 -17.75 -20.39 6.76
C ALA A 79 -17.45 -20.68 8.24
N LEU A 80 -16.55 -19.90 8.86
CA LEU A 80 -16.11 -20.09 10.24
C LEU A 80 -16.56 -18.91 11.12
N PRO A 81 -16.67 -19.12 12.45
CA PRO A 81 -16.89 -18.01 13.37
C PRO A 81 -15.78 -16.96 13.25
N PRO A 82 -16.11 -15.66 13.37
CA PRO A 82 -15.15 -14.56 13.20
C PRO A 82 -13.97 -14.69 14.19
N GLU A 83 -14.24 -15.10 15.43
CA GLU A 83 -13.21 -15.33 16.45
C GLU A 83 -12.14 -16.34 16.02
N VAL A 84 -12.54 -17.41 15.31
CA VAL A 84 -11.63 -18.46 14.84
C VAL A 84 -10.83 -17.99 13.64
N THR A 85 -11.48 -17.25 12.74
CA THR A 85 -10.84 -16.64 11.57
C THR A 85 -9.76 -15.65 11.98
N ASP A 86 -10.10 -14.70 12.85
CA ASP A 86 -9.18 -13.66 13.31
C ASP A 86 -8.04 -14.27 14.12
N GLY A 87 -8.33 -15.23 15.01
CA GLY A 87 -7.31 -15.94 15.78
C GLY A 87 -6.31 -16.69 14.89
N ARG A 88 -6.78 -17.34 13.82
CA ARG A 88 -5.90 -18.02 12.85
C ARG A 88 -5.06 -17.03 12.04
N PHE A 89 -5.66 -15.95 11.58
CA PHE A 89 -4.95 -14.91 10.82
C PHE A 89 -3.85 -14.25 11.67
N GLN A 90 -4.16 -13.90 12.92
CA GLN A 90 -3.19 -13.36 13.87
C GLN A 90 -2.05 -14.33 14.15
N ALA A 91 -2.35 -15.63 14.29
CA ALA A 91 -1.34 -16.65 14.52
C ALA A 91 -0.39 -16.82 13.33
N ILE A 92 -0.90 -16.77 12.09
CA ILE A 92 -0.09 -16.80 10.86
C ILE A 92 0.86 -15.60 10.81
N THR A 93 0.37 -14.40 11.09
CA THR A 93 1.17 -13.17 11.12
C THR A 93 2.25 -13.24 12.21
N LYS A 94 1.90 -13.67 13.42
CA LYS A 94 2.85 -13.84 14.53
C LYS A 94 3.96 -14.84 14.19
N ALA A 95 3.61 -15.92 13.51
CA ALA A 95 4.57 -16.94 13.07
C ALA A 95 5.51 -16.41 11.99
N TYR A 96 5.02 -15.62 11.04
CA TYR A 96 5.87 -14.94 10.05
C TYR A 96 6.91 -14.04 10.71
N ASP A 97 6.50 -13.23 11.68
CA ASP A 97 7.38 -12.31 12.41
C ASP A 97 8.46 -13.05 13.23
N ALA A 98 8.11 -14.21 13.81
CA ALA A 98 9.06 -15.06 14.52
C ALA A 98 10.13 -15.64 13.58
N LEU A 99 9.73 -16.13 12.40
CA LEU A 99 10.64 -16.72 11.42
C LEU A 99 11.53 -15.69 10.71
N ARG A 100 11.09 -14.43 10.60
CA ARG A 100 11.85 -13.36 9.93
C ARG A 100 12.84 -12.63 10.85
N GLY A 101 12.97 -13.06 12.11
CA GLY A 101 14.07 -12.62 12.98
C GLY A 101 13.88 -11.28 13.71
N LYS A 102 12.67 -11.00 14.22
CA LYS A 102 12.43 -9.86 15.13
C LYS A 102 12.13 -10.25 16.57
N THR A 103 12.34 -11.52 16.91
CA THR A 103 12.41 -11.95 18.31
C THR A 103 13.84 -12.40 18.58
N PRO A 104 14.53 -11.86 19.61
CA PRO A 104 15.84 -12.38 20.01
C PRO A 104 15.64 -13.81 20.50
N MET A 105 15.87 -14.77 19.62
CA MET A 105 16.03 -16.16 19.99
C MET A 105 17.48 -16.30 20.43
N THR A 106 17.72 -16.07 21.72
CA THR A 106 19.03 -16.23 22.36
C THR A 106 19.51 -17.66 22.14
N PRO A 107 20.74 -17.88 21.61
CA PRO A 107 21.28 -19.21 21.40
C PRO A 107 22.27 -19.56 22.52
N GLU A 108 21.81 -20.06 23.66
CA GLU A 108 22.61 -20.81 24.66
C GLU A 108 21.66 -21.85 25.28
N GLY A 109 21.97 -23.14 25.35
CA GLY A 109 23.21 -23.71 25.88
C GLY A 109 22.92 -24.21 27.30
N ILE A 110 22.58 -25.51 27.40
CA ILE A 110 22.65 -26.43 28.55
C ILE A 110 22.89 -25.82 29.97
N GLN A 111 21.99 -26.18 30.90
CA GLN A 111 22.13 -26.37 32.36
C GLN A 111 21.32 -25.44 33.30
N SER A 112 20.74 -26.14 34.28
CA SER A 112 20.56 -25.75 35.70
C SER A 112 19.20 -25.23 36.20
N THR A 113 18.64 -26.11 37.04
CA THR A 113 18.02 -25.87 38.34
C THR A 113 16.67 -25.14 38.39
N SER A 114 15.65 -25.95 38.70
CA SER A 114 14.53 -25.59 39.56
C SER A 114 14.93 -24.59 40.64
N ASP A 115 14.47 -23.34 40.51
CA ASP A 115 13.97 -22.46 41.58
C ASP A 115 13.89 -21.02 41.05
N ALA A 116 12.74 -20.65 40.47
CA ALA A 116 12.27 -19.26 40.43
C ALA A 116 10.84 -19.22 39.90
N GLN A 117 9.91 -18.97 40.81
CA GLN A 117 8.52 -18.62 40.54
C GLN A 117 8.37 -17.65 39.37
N SER A 118 7.75 -18.14 38.30
CA SER A 118 6.85 -17.40 37.40
C SER A 118 7.24 -15.97 36.95
N PRO A 119 8.44 -15.70 36.40
CA PRO A 119 8.68 -14.47 35.63
C PRO A 119 8.03 -14.54 34.23
N THR A 120 7.71 -15.74 33.74
CA THR A 120 7.20 -15.94 32.37
C THR A 120 5.80 -15.40 32.14
N LEU A 121 4.92 -15.42 33.16
CA LEU A 121 3.53 -14.99 33.04
C LEU A 121 3.39 -13.46 33.18
N ALA A 122 4.22 -12.82 34.02
CA ALA A 122 4.33 -11.37 34.12
C ALA A 122 5.02 -10.77 32.88
N VAL A 123 6.07 -11.42 32.35
CA VAL A 123 6.69 -11.04 31.08
C VAL A 123 5.75 -11.30 29.90
N TRP A 124 4.94 -12.37 29.93
CA TRP A 124 3.87 -12.58 28.95
C TRP A 124 2.80 -11.50 29.01
N ARG A 125 2.27 -11.18 30.20
CA ARG A 125 1.28 -10.10 30.37
C ARG A 125 1.85 -8.75 29.98
N ALA A 126 3.09 -8.43 30.35
CA ALA A 126 3.75 -7.18 29.96
C ALA A 126 3.98 -7.11 28.44
N ARG A 127 4.25 -8.24 27.78
CA ARG A 127 4.40 -8.31 26.32
C ARG A 127 3.07 -8.33 25.58
N GLN A 128 1.99 -8.76 26.23
CA GLN A 128 0.61 -8.72 25.72
C GLN A 128 -0.01 -7.33 25.90
N ALA A 129 0.31 -6.62 27.00
CA ALA A 129 -0.03 -5.21 27.20
C ALA A 129 0.63 -4.32 26.14
N ARG A 130 1.91 -4.56 25.80
CA ARG A 130 2.56 -3.91 24.67
C ARG A 130 1.98 -4.29 23.29
N ARG A 131 1.18 -5.35 23.18
CA ARG A 131 0.51 -5.72 21.92
C ARG A 131 -0.84 -5.03 21.75
N LEU A 132 -1.58 -4.79 22.82
CA LEU A 132 -2.81 -3.98 22.77
C LEU A 132 -2.50 -2.53 22.36
N ASP A 133 -1.36 -1.97 22.82
CA ASP A 133 -0.85 -0.67 22.33
C ASP A 133 -0.39 -0.67 20.86
N LEU A 134 -0.07 -1.83 20.28
CA LEU A 134 0.34 -1.96 18.88
C LEU A 134 -0.85 -2.27 17.94
N ASP A 135 -1.90 -2.91 18.45
CA ASP A 135 -3.13 -3.21 17.71
C ASP A 135 -4.07 -1.99 17.65
N ALA A 136 -3.97 -1.06 18.61
CA ALA A 136 -4.60 0.26 18.57
C ALA A 136 -3.74 1.35 17.88
N GLY A 137 -2.49 1.04 17.48
CA GLY A 137 -1.54 2.03 16.97
C GLY A 137 -1.00 1.77 15.55
N GLY A 138 -1.23 0.59 14.98
CA GLY A 138 -0.72 0.19 13.68
C GLY A 138 -1.60 0.63 12.51
N ASP A 139 -2.92 0.57 12.68
CA ASP A 139 -3.91 0.97 11.69
C ASP A 139 -4.14 2.49 11.69
N ASP A 140 -4.13 3.11 12.87
CA ASP A 140 -4.41 4.52 13.07
C ASP A 140 -3.35 5.42 12.43
N ARG A 141 -2.07 5.04 12.36
CA ARG A 141 -1.03 5.88 11.73
C ARG A 141 -1.12 5.89 10.20
N TRP A 142 -1.60 4.81 9.60
CA TRP A 142 -1.94 4.79 8.17
C TRP A 142 -3.20 5.64 7.94
N LYS A 143 -4.22 5.45 8.79
CA LYS A 143 -5.49 6.18 8.68
C LYS A 143 -5.28 7.68 8.88
N ASP A 144 -4.48 8.08 9.87
CA ASP A 144 -4.08 9.46 10.14
C ASP A 144 -3.35 10.08 8.95
N ARG A 145 -2.47 9.34 8.28
CA ARG A 145 -1.81 9.83 7.07
C ARG A 145 -2.82 10.01 5.95
N VAL A 146 -3.72 9.05 5.74
CA VAL A 146 -4.78 9.13 4.72
C VAL A 146 -5.76 10.28 5.00
N ILE A 147 -6.16 10.46 6.26
CA ILE A 147 -7.03 11.56 6.72
C ILE A 147 -6.32 12.90 6.56
N LEU A 148 -5.05 13.01 6.99
CA LEU A 148 -4.25 14.22 6.82
C LEU A 148 -4.07 14.58 5.34
N PHE A 149 -3.78 13.60 4.48
CA PHE A 149 -3.71 13.82 3.03
C PHE A 149 -5.06 14.25 2.46
N GLY A 150 -6.16 13.65 2.91
CA GLY A 150 -7.52 14.05 2.53
C GLY A 150 -7.83 15.50 2.91
N VAL A 151 -7.54 15.90 4.15
CA VAL A 151 -7.75 17.28 4.64
C VAL A 151 -6.89 18.27 3.86
N ILE A 152 -5.59 17.99 3.69
CA ILE A 152 -4.69 18.86 2.90
C ILE A 152 -5.19 18.98 1.46
N PHE A 153 -5.61 17.87 0.85
CA PHE A 153 -6.13 17.87 -0.52
C PHE A 153 -7.41 18.69 -0.65
N THR A 154 -8.33 18.60 0.31
CA THR A 154 -9.55 19.44 0.31
C THR A 154 -9.24 20.93 0.45
N ILE A 155 -8.30 21.30 1.33
CA ILE A 155 -7.88 22.70 1.49
C ILE A 155 -7.18 23.21 0.22
N ALA A 156 -6.26 22.42 -0.36
CA ALA A 156 -5.57 22.77 -1.59
C ALA A 156 -6.55 22.92 -2.77
N GLY A 157 -7.52 22.01 -2.90
CA GLY A 157 -8.58 22.11 -3.91
C GLY A 157 -9.40 23.39 -3.76
N PHE A 158 -9.78 23.75 -2.53
CA PHE A 158 -10.49 24.99 -2.25
C PHE A 158 -9.67 26.24 -2.62
N ILE A 159 -8.37 26.27 -2.30
CA ILE A 159 -7.48 27.38 -2.65
C ILE A 159 -7.31 27.47 -4.18
N VAL A 160 -7.12 26.35 -4.87
CA VAL A 160 -7.01 26.32 -6.34
C VAL A 160 -8.31 26.77 -6.99
N GLN A 161 -9.46 26.28 -6.53
CA GLN A 161 -10.78 26.70 -7.02
C GLN A 161 -11.00 28.20 -6.79
N THR A 162 -10.56 28.74 -5.65
CA THR A 162 -10.61 30.17 -5.34
C THR A 162 -9.68 30.98 -6.24
N MET A 163 -8.50 30.45 -6.58
CA MET A 163 -7.56 31.12 -7.48
C MET A 163 -8.01 31.10 -8.94
N LEU A 164 -8.63 30.00 -9.39
CA LEU A 164 -9.19 29.90 -10.73
C LEU A 164 -10.37 30.85 -10.90
N THR A 165 -11.30 30.89 -9.94
CA THR A 165 -12.42 31.86 -9.97
C THR A 165 -11.96 33.32 -9.88
N ARG A 166 -10.87 33.61 -9.15
CA ARG A 166 -10.31 34.97 -9.10
C ARG A 166 -9.61 35.40 -10.39
N ARG A 167 -9.07 34.47 -11.19
CA ARG A 167 -8.41 34.81 -12.45
C ARG A 167 -9.41 35.26 -13.51
N GLU A 168 -10.55 34.58 -13.60
CA GLU A 168 -11.63 34.95 -14.55
C GLU A 168 -12.20 36.34 -14.24
N ALA A 169 -12.40 36.66 -12.96
CA ALA A 169 -12.88 37.98 -12.54
C ALA A 169 -11.87 39.12 -12.84
N LEU A 170 -10.56 38.86 -12.73
CA LEU A 170 -9.51 39.85 -13.01
C LEU A 170 -9.34 40.09 -14.51
N GLU A 171 -9.50 39.07 -15.35
CA GLU A 171 -9.46 39.22 -16.80
C GLU A 171 -10.64 40.04 -17.33
N GLU A 172 -11.84 39.82 -16.77
CA GLU A 172 -13.00 40.67 -17.08
C GLU A 172 -12.79 42.13 -16.67
N MET A 173 -12.18 42.36 -15.50
CA MET A 173 -11.87 43.71 -15.05
C MET A 173 -10.80 44.38 -15.92
N GLN A 174 -9.78 43.64 -16.38
CA GLN A 174 -8.77 44.18 -17.29
C GLN A 174 -9.32 44.49 -18.67
N ARG A 175 -10.22 43.65 -19.21
CA ARG A 175 -10.91 43.93 -20.49
C ARG A 175 -11.85 45.13 -20.37
N LYS A 176 -12.61 45.25 -19.28
CA LYS A 176 -13.48 46.42 -19.05
C LYS A 176 -12.67 47.70 -18.84
N ALA A 177 -11.53 47.63 -18.15
CA ALA A 177 -10.64 48.77 -17.92
C ALA A 177 -9.95 49.26 -19.21
N SER A 178 -9.51 48.35 -20.09
CA SER A 178 -8.92 48.72 -21.38
C SER A 178 -9.94 49.36 -22.32
N HIS A 179 -11.18 48.84 -22.38
CA HIS A 179 -12.26 49.46 -23.15
C HIS A 179 -12.68 50.84 -22.61
N ALA A 180 -12.73 51.02 -21.29
CA ALA A 180 -13.04 52.32 -20.69
C ALA A 180 -11.98 53.39 -21.02
N THR A 181 -10.71 53.02 -21.01
CA THR A 181 -9.59 53.93 -21.31
C THR A 181 -9.51 54.29 -22.80
N GLN A 182 -9.87 53.37 -23.68
CA GLN A 182 -9.89 53.64 -25.12
C GLN A 182 -11.06 54.56 -25.52
N ASN A 183 -12.20 54.43 -24.84
CA ASN A 183 -13.38 55.26 -25.10
C ASN A 183 -13.19 56.73 -24.65
N THR A 184 -12.48 56.98 -23.55
CA THR A 184 -12.17 58.35 -23.12
C THR A 184 -11.20 59.03 -24.10
N ARG A 185 -10.20 58.29 -24.60
CA ARG A 185 -9.22 58.83 -25.55
C ARG A 185 -9.85 59.15 -26.91
N THR A 186 -10.76 58.32 -27.39
CA THR A 186 -11.50 58.56 -28.65
C THR A 186 -12.48 59.72 -28.53
N ARG A 187 -13.18 59.87 -27.40
CA ARG A 187 -14.03 61.05 -27.15
C ARG A 187 -13.25 62.36 -27.13
N HIS A 188 -12.04 62.36 -26.55
CA HIS A 188 -11.19 63.54 -26.58
C HIS A 188 -10.71 63.87 -28.00
N ALA A 189 -10.34 62.86 -28.80
CA ALA A 189 -9.94 63.07 -30.19
C ALA A 189 -11.08 63.61 -31.06
N GLN A 190 -12.29 63.05 -30.95
CA GLN A 190 -13.45 63.54 -31.70
C GLN A 190 -13.81 64.98 -31.31
N ARG A 191 -13.79 65.30 -30.01
CA ARG A 191 -14.09 66.67 -29.55
C ARG A 191 -13.10 67.71 -30.09
N THR A 192 -11.83 67.34 -30.27
CA THR A 192 -10.83 68.24 -30.87
C THR A 192 -11.05 68.43 -32.37
N GLU A 193 -11.49 67.40 -33.08
CA GLU A 193 -11.82 67.49 -34.52
C GLU A 193 -13.09 68.32 -34.74
N ASP A 194 -14.13 68.12 -33.94
CA ASP A 194 -15.37 68.90 -33.98
C ASP A 194 -15.12 70.40 -33.71
N TRP A 195 -14.25 70.70 -32.74
CA TRP A 195 -13.83 72.08 -32.46
C TRP A 195 -13.05 72.72 -33.62
N ALA A 196 -12.16 71.95 -34.25
CA ALA A 196 -11.37 72.43 -35.39
C ALA A 196 -12.25 72.70 -36.62
N LEU A 197 -13.24 71.85 -36.89
CA LEU A 197 -14.20 72.02 -37.98
C LEU A 197 -15.08 73.26 -37.75
N ALA A 198 -15.63 73.42 -36.53
CA ALA A 198 -16.43 74.59 -36.16
C ALA A 198 -15.65 75.91 -36.29
N ALA A 199 -14.36 75.91 -35.91
CA ALA A 199 -13.49 77.08 -36.06
C ALA A 199 -13.28 77.47 -37.54
N SER A 200 -13.13 76.48 -38.43
CA SER A 200 -12.94 76.73 -39.87
C SER A 200 -14.21 77.29 -40.54
N GLU A 201 -15.40 76.84 -40.12
CA GLU A 201 -16.69 77.31 -40.65
C GLU A 201 -16.98 78.79 -40.27
N SER A 202 -16.56 79.20 -39.07
CA SER A 202 -16.68 80.60 -38.64
C SER A 202 -15.75 81.58 -39.35
N ASP A 203 -14.60 81.14 -39.87
CA ASP A 203 -13.69 82.01 -40.65
C ASP A 203 -14.15 82.15 -42.11
N GLU A 204 -14.78 81.11 -42.67
CA GLU A 204 -15.33 81.13 -44.03
C GLU A 204 -16.58 82.03 -44.15
N THR A 205 -17.43 82.04 -43.12
CA THR A 205 -18.60 82.93 -43.07
C THR A 205 -18.22 84.41 -42.93
N ARG A 206 -17.08 84.73 -42.31
CA ARG A 206 -16.58 86.10 -42.15
C ARG A 206 -16.00 86.71 -43.43
N LYS A 207 -15.53 85.90 -44.38
CA LYS A 207 -15.00 86.38 -45.68
C LYS A 207 -16.07 86.70 -46.72
N LYS A 208 -17.34 86.37 -46.44
CA LYS A 208 -18.45 86.48 -47.39
C LYS A 208 -19.39 87.67 -47.13
N SER A 209 -19.09 88.49 -46.11
CA SER A 209 -19.69 89.82 -45.87
C SER A 209 -18.67 90.90 -46.19
#